data_AF-A0A9D6XX41-F1
#
_entry.id   AF-A0A9D6XX41-F1
#
_cell.length_a   1.000
_cell.length_b   1.000
_cell.length_c   1.000
_cell.angle_alpha   90.00
_cell.angle_beta   90.00
_cell.angle_gamma   90.00
#
_symmetry.space_group_name_H-M   'P 1'
#
loop_
_entity.id
_entity.type
_entity.pdbx_description
1 polymer ?
#
loop_
_entity_poly.entity_id
_entity_poly.type
_entity_poly.pdbx_seq_one_letter_code
_entity_poly.pdbx_strand_id
1 'polypeptide(L)'
;MPYLRILCVAAGMLFGAGSAAQQIALSIDRIDGPFFAASKITGTLRAASTLVLDLQAAEVSIAGNTWRNVRINCPELRQARHDLVCAQGVLETPSRTPLSFRYSTLTKN
;
A
#
# COMPACT_ATOMS: atom_id res chain seq x y z
N MET A 1 -21.83 13.16 60.68
CA MET A 1 -22.80 12.07 60.43
C MET A 1 -23.67 12.48 59.24
N PRO A 2 -23.87 11.57 58.26
CA PRO A 2 -23.34 11.75 56.91
C PRO A 2 -24.35 12.30 55.88
N TYR A 3 -23.86 13.25 55.09
CA TYR A 3 -24.51 13.86 53.93
C TYR A 3 -24.53 12.90 52.72
N LEU A 4 -25.70 12.79 52.11
CA LEU A 4 -25.93 12.79 50.66
C LEU A 4 -25.01 11.89 49.80
N ARG A 5 -25.41 10.63 49.63
CA ARG A 5 -24.86 9.71 48.63
C ARG A 5 -25.27 10.14 47.21
N ILE A 6 -24.38 10.88 46.56
CA ILE A 6 -24.50 11.27 45.14
C ILE A 6 -24.15 10.07 44.25
N LEU A 7 -25.19 9.61 43.55
CA LEU A 7 -25.28 9.16 42.15
C LEU A 7 -24.05 9.06 41.23
N CYS A 8 -24.22 8.17 40.23
CA CYS A 8 -23.44 7.92 38.99
C CYS A 8 -22.29 6.91 39.17
N VAL A 9 -22.52 5.59 39.05
CA VAL A 9 -22.86 4.81 37.84
C VAL A 9 -22.10 5.28 36.60
N ALA A 10 -21.20 4.40 36.14
CA ALA A 10 -20.62 4.32 34.79
C ALA A 10 -19.76 5.50 34.31
N ALA A 11 -18.44 5.40 34.46
CA ALA A 11 -17.50 6.04 33.53
C ALA A 11 -16.09 5.45 33.72
N GLY A 12 -15.79 4.37 32.99
CA GLY A 12 -14.44 3.79 33.05
C GLY A 12 -14.14 2.77 31.96
N MET A 13 -14.93 2.71 30.88
CA MET A 13 -14.47 2.08 29.65
C MET A 13 -13.63 3.13 28.92
N LEU A 14 -12.34 3.16 29.26
CA LEU A 14 -11.33 3.80 28.43
C LEU A 14 -11.32 3.03 27.11
N PHE A 15 -12.02 3.58 26.11
CA PHE A 15 -11.94 3.15 24.73
C PHE A 15 -10.51 3.40 24.26
N GLY A 16 -9.63 2.41 24.48
CA GLY A 16 -8.38 2.30 23.76
C GLY A 16 -8.70 2.03 22.31
N ALA A 17 -8.90 3.10 21.53
CA ALA A 17 -8.92 3.04 20.08
C ALA A 17 -7.50 2.67 19.62
N GLY A 18 -7.18 1.38 19.65
CA GLY A 18 -6.02 0.86 18.96
C GLY A 18 -6.19 1.20 17.49
N SER A 19 -5.36 2.13 17.00
CA SER A 19 -5.22 2.35 15.56
C SER A 19 -4.68 1.05 14.98
N ALA A 20 -5.58 0.17 14.53
CA ALA A 20 -5.19 -1.05 13.85
C ALA A 20 -4.40 -0.63 12.61
N ALA A 21 -3.19 -1.17 12.45
CA ALA A 21 -2.44 -1.03 11.21
C ALA A 21 -3.33 -1.50 10.07
N GLN A 22 -3.68 -0.58 9.17
CA GLN A 22 -4.62 -0.89 8.10
C GLN A 22 -3.86 -1.64 7.01
N GLN A 23 -4.32 -2.83 6.66
CA GLN A 23 -3.77 -3.59 5.55
C GLN A 23 -4.82 -3.76 4.47
N ILE A 24 -4.48 -3.34 3.26
CA ILE A 24 -5.31 -3.49 2.08
C ILE A 24 -4.65 -4.54 1.20
N ALA A 25 -5.35 -5.63 0.92
CA ALA A 25 -4.92 -6.61 -0.07
C ALA A 25 -5.28 -6.10 -1.47
N LEU A 26 -4.33 -6.21 -2.40
CA LEU A 26 -4.47 -5.80 -3.78
C LEU A 26 -4.38 -7.02 -4.68
N SER A 27 -5.27 -7.11 -5.66
CA SER A 27 -5.21 -8.11 -6.72
C SER A 27 -5.60 -7.44 -8.03
N ILE A 28 -4.73 -7.55 -9.03
CA ILE A 28 -4.88 -6.94 -10.34
C ILE A 28 -4.55 -8.03 -11.36
N ASP A 29 -5.53 -8.36 -12.21
CA ASP A 29 -5.37 -9.42 -13.21
C ASP A 29 -4.31 -9.06 -14.25
N ARG A 30 -4.40 -7.84 -14.79
CA ARG A 30 -3.47 -7.35 -15.79
C ARG A 30 -3.38 -5.82 -15.78
N ILE A 31 -2.19 -5.31 -16.10
CA ILE A 31 -1.94 -3.93 -16.45
C ILE A 31 -1.24 -3.93 -17.80
N ASP A 32 -1.82 -3.25 -18.79
CA ASP A 32 -1.24 -3.09 -20.12
C ASP A 32 -0.96 -1.60 -20.39
N GLY A 33 0.21 -1.33 -20.97
CA GLY A 33 0.64 -0.01 -21.40
C GLY A 33 1.58 -0.11 -22.60
N PRO A 34 1.94 1.03 -23.23
CA PRO A 34 2.68 1.03 -24.49
C PRO A 34 4.05 0.33 -24.44
N PHE A 35 4.72 0.37 -23.28
CA PHE A 35 6.05 -0.20 -23.06
C PHE A 35 6.12 -1.07 -21.79
N PHE A 36 4.97 -1.37 -21.20
CA PHE A 36 4.84 -2.06 -19.92
C PHE A 36 3.66 -3.02 -19.98
N ALA A 37 3.86 -4.27 -19.58
CA ALA A 37 2.78 -5.20 -19.32
C ALA A 37 3.07 -5.96 -18.03
N ALA A 38 2.07 -6.18 -17.19
CA ALA A 38 2.21 -7.00 -16.00
C ALA A 38 0.95 -7.82 -15.76
N SER A 39 1.12 -9.08 -15.37
CA SER A 39 0.01 -10.03 -15.19
C SER A 39 0.05 -10.69 -13.82
N LYS A 40 -1.15 -10.98 -13.30
CA LYS A 40 -1.41 -11.62 -11.99
C LYS A 40 -0.62 -10.94 -10.88
N ILE A 41 -0.91 -9.66 -10.69
CA ILE A 41 -0.27 -8.84 -9.66
C ILE A 41 -1.08 -9.00 -8.39
N THR A 42 -0.45 -9.45 -7.31
CA THR A 42 -1.03 -9.51 -5.98
C THR A 42 -0.16 -8.73 -5.02
N GLY A 43 -0.69 -8.33 -3.87
CA GLY A 43 0.13 -7.68 -2.87
C GLY A 43 -0.63 -7.07 -1.72
N THR A 44 0.10 -6.30 -0.94
CA THR A 44 -0.43 -5.62 0.24
C THR A 44 0.04 -4.18 0.28
N LEU A 45 -0.89 -3.29 0.60
CA LEU A 45 -0.61 -1.94 1.03
C LEU A 45 -0.83 -1.89 2.54
N ARG A 46 0.21 -1.56 3.30
CA ARG A 46 0.17 -1.48 4.76
C ARG A 46 0.31 -0.03 5.18
N ALA A 47 -0.64 0.47 5.95
CA ALA A 47 -0.62 1.78 6.57
C ALA A 47 -0.28 1.61 8.07
N ALA A 48 0.95 1.97 8.41
CA ALA A 48 1.42 2.11 9.79
C ALA A 48 1.83 3.58 10.02
N SER A 49 3.08 3.84 10.40
CA SER A 49 3.68 5.19 10.38
C SER A 49 4.00 5.68 8.96
N THR A 50 4.24 4.75 8.04
CA THR A 50 4.42 4.99 6.60
C THR A 50 3.54 4.03 5.80
N LEU A 51 3.24 4.40 4.55
CA LEU A 51 2.57 3.50 3.61
C LEU A 51 3.63 2.64 2.93
N VAL A 52 3.54 1.33 3.13
CA VAL A 52 4.43 0.33 2.52
C VAL A 52 3.64 -0.46 1.49
N LEU A 53 4.15 -0.52 0.27
CA LEU A 53 3.56 -1.31 -0.81
C LEU A 53 4.47 -2.50 -1.13
N ASP A 54 3.93 -3.70 -1.05
CA ASP A 54 4.60 -4.93 -1.46
C ASP A 54 3.72 -5.63 -2.49
N LEU A 55 4.22 -5.77 -3.71
CA LEU A 55 3.53 -6.42 -4.82
C LEU A 55 4.38 -7.57 -5.35
N GLN A 56 3.69 -8.58 -5.86
CA GLN A 56 4.26 -9.69 -6.58
C GLN A 56 3.50 -9.87 -7.88
N ALA A 57 4.22 -9.90 -9.00
CA ALA A 57 3.67 -10.11 -10.32
C ALA A 57 4.19 -11.43 -10.88
N ALA A 58 3.30 -12.24 -11.44
CA ALA A 58 3.70 -13.50 -12.08
C ALA A 58 4.59 -13.25 -13.30
N GLU A 59 4.30 -12.19 -14.06
CA GLU A 59 5.08 -11.78 -15.22
C GLU A 59 5.04 -10.27 -15.36
N VAL A 60 6.18 -9.67 -15.70
CA VAL A 60 6.35 -8.25 -15.99
C VAL A 60 7.20 -8.10 -17.24
N SER A 61 6.74 -7.31 -18.19
CA SER A 61 7.44 -6.95 -19.42
C SER A 61 7.67 -5.45 -19.46
N ILE A 62 8.93 -5.02 -19.61
CA ILE A 62 9.31 -3.60 -19.72
C ILE A 62 10.28 -3.45 -20.89
N ALA A 63 9.94 -2.59 -21.85
CA ALA A 63 10.79 -2.29 -23.01
C ALA A 63 11.32 -3.55 -23.73
N GLY A 64 10.47 -4.56 -23.89
CA GLY A 64 10.79 -5.83 -24.56
C GLY A 64 11.50 -6.88 -23.71
N ASN A 65 11.91 -6.56 -22.48
CA ASN A 65 12.44 -7.53 -21.54
C ASN A 65 11.30 -8.09 -20.67
N THR A 66 11.24 -9.41 -20.51
CA THR A 66 10.21 -10.07 -19.70
C THR A 66 10.85 -10.84 -18.55
N TRP A 67 10.37 -10.58 -17.35
CA TRP A 67 10.75 -11.27 -16.12
C TRP A 67 9.55 -11.97 -15.52
N ARG A 68 9.80 -13.11 -14.88
CA ARG A 68 8.79 -13.90 -14.18
C ARG A 68 9.03 -13.87 -12.69
N ASN A 69 7.94 -14.00 -11.93
CA ASN A 69 7.95 -14.01 -10.47
C ASN A 69 8.68 -12.78 -9.89
N VAL A 70 8.23 -11.60 -10.31
CA VAL A 70 8.87 -10.33 -9.99
C VAL A 70 8.27 -9.75 -8.71
N ARG A 71 9.11 -9.41 -7.74
CA ARG A 71 8.69 -8.68 -6.56
C ARG A 71 8.95 -7.19 -6.75
N ILE A 72 7.96 -6.37 -6.41
CA ILE A 72 8.04 -4.91 -6.40
C ILE A 72 7.82 -4.48 -4.97
N ASN A 73 8.83 -3.85 -4.37
CA ASN A 73 8.70 -3.30 -3.03
C ASN A 73 8.85 -1.78 -3.09
N CYS A 74 7.90 -1.06 -2.49
CA CYS A 74 8.03 0.36 -2.19
C CYS A 74 7.97 0.55 -0.67
N PRO A 75 9.11 0.80 0.00
CA PRO A 75 9.18 0.96 1.44
C PRO A 75 8.51 2.26 1.92
N GLU A 76 8.40 3.25 1.04
CA GLU A 76 7.77 4.53 1.34
C GLU A 76 6.93 5.01 0.14
N LEU A 77 5.63 4.76 0.21
CA LEU A 77 4.65 5.30 -0.70
C LEU A 77 4.12 6.62 -0.13
N ARG A 78 4.18 7.71 -0.90
CA ARG A 78 3.63 9.01 -0.50
C ARG A 78 2.37 9.30 -1.30
N GLN A 79 1.28 9.63 -0.60
CA GLN A 79 0.07 10.15 -1.23
C GLN A 79 0.16 11.67 -1.34
N ALA A 80 0.17 12.20 -2.56
CA ALA A 80 0.27 13.62 -2.87
C ALA A 80 -0.96 14.07 -3.67
N ARG A 81 -1.97 14.62 -2.98
CA ARG A 81 -3.27 15.04 -3.53
C ARG A 81 -3.98 13.94 -4.35
N HIS A 82 -3.65 13.81 -5.63
CA HIS A 82 -4.24 12.82 -6.55
C HIS A 82 -3.20 11.85 -7.10
N ASP A 83 -1.98 11.85 -6.56
CA ASP A 83 -0.89 11.00 -7.01
C ASP A 83 -0.43 10.09 -5.86
N LEU A 84 -0.18 8.82 -6.18
CA LEU A 84 0.60 7.91 -5.36
C LEU A 84 2.03 7.90 -5.90
N VAL A 85 2.99 8.31 -5.09
CA VAL A 85 4.39 8.47 -5.48
C VAL A 85 5.25 7.48 -4.71
N CYS A 86 5.99 6.65 -5.44
CA CYS A 86 7.07 5.82 -4.91
C CYS A 86 8.40 6.34 -5.45
N ALA A 87 9.22 6.92 -4.59
CA ALA A 87 10.53 7.46 -4.98
C ALA A 87 11.67 6.43 -4.88
N GLN A 88 11.54 5.45 -3.99
CA GLN A 88 12.60 4.50 -3.64
C GLN A 88 12.11 3.05 -3.75
N GLY A 89 11.49 2.72 -4.87
CA GLY A 89 11.03 1.36 -5.13
C GLY A 89 12.17 0.44 -5.60
N VAL A 90 11.98 -0.85 -5.40
CA VAL A 90 12.92 -1.88 -5.83
C VAL A 90 12.19 -2.98 -6.58
N LEU A 91 12.71 -3.32 -7.75
CA LEU A 91 12.26 -4.43 -8.58
C LEU A 91 13.25 -5.57 -8.36
N GLU A 92 12.77 -6.66 -7.78
CA GLU A 92 13.58 -7.86 -7.59
C GLU A 92 13.57 -8.66 -8.90
N THR A 93 14.45 -8.26 -9.80
CA THR A 93 14.89 -9.01 -10.98
C THR A 93 16.28 -9.59 -10.70
N PRO A 94 16.88 -10.40 -11.61
CA PRO A 94 18.23 -10.94 -11.42
C PRO A 94 19.30 -9.88 -11.11
N SER A 95 19.05 -8.64 -11.52
CA SER A 95 19.85 -7.48 -11.14
C SER A 95 18.92 -6.48 -10.46
N ARG A 96 18.85 -6.52 -9.12
CA ARG A 96 18.01 -5.65 -8.28
C ARG A 96 17.95 -4.23 -8.85
N THR A 97 16.82 -3.87 -9.46
CA THR A 97 16.69 -2.65 -10.26
C THR A 97 15.94 -1.59 -9.45
N PRO A 98 16.53 -0.41 -9.18
CA PRO A 98 15.80 0.67 -8.55
C PRO A 98 14.69 1.16 -9.48
N LEU A 99 13.52 1.43 -8.93
CA LEU A 99 12.40 1.99 -9.67
C LEU A 99 11.76 3.14 -8.92
N SER A 100 11.22 4.09 -9.67
CA SER A 100 10.35 5.13 -9.14
C SER A 100 9.10 5.19 -10.01
N PHE A 101 7.95 5.38 -9.39
CA PHE A 101 6.70 5.51 -10.12
C PHE A 101 5.80 6.56 -9.49
N ARG A 102 4.94 7.12 -10.34
CA ARG A 102 3.84 7.99 -9.93
C ARG A 102 2.58 7.46 -10.59
N TYR A 103 1.58 7.15 -9.78
CA TYR A 103 0.26 6.74 -10.24
C TYR A 103 -0.73 7.85 -9.96
N SER A 104 -1.38 8.39 -10.99
CA SER A 104 -2.44 9.37 -10.81
C SER A 104 -3.78 8.68 -10.63
N THR A 105 -4.51 9.06 -9.59
CA THR A 105 -5.87 8.59 -9.33
C THR A 105 -6.92 9.43 -10.05
N LEU A 106 -6.51 10.44 -10.83
CA LEU A 106 -7.41 11.17 -11.71
C LEU A 106 -7.75 10.29 -12.91
N THR A 107 -8.99 9.84 -12.99
CA THR A 107 -9.52 9.23 -14.21
C THR A 107 -9.65 10.32 -15.27
N LYS A 108 -8.90 10.22 -16.37
CA LYS A 108 -9.12 11.09 -17.52
C LYS A 108 -10.42 10.65 -18.18
N ASN A 109 -11.48 11.42 -17.94
CA ASN A 109 -12.80 11.24 -18.56
C ASN A 109 -12.75 11.61 -20.04
#